data_AF-A0AAF0EUH6-F1
#
_entry.id   AF-A0AAF0EUH6-F1
#
_cell.length_a   1.000
_cell.length_b   1.000
_cell.length_c   1.000
_cell.angle_alpha   90.00
_cell.angle_beta   90.00
_cell.angle_gamma   90.00
#
_symmetry.space_group_name_H-M   'P 1'
#
loop_
_entity.id
_entity.type
_entity.pdbx_description
1 polymer ?
#
loop_
_entity_poly.entity_id
_entity_poly.type
_entity_poly.pdbx_seq_one_letter_code
_entity_poly.pdbx_strand_id
1 'polypeptide(L)'
;MAHVELESRAHGLYVAEKAPLAAPFVGTGIVSARKSTWRDWLSLGPLTPYQIFYVFVMNGLGAMVLSAAANFGVACAMYRTTDIEITMWILKKNTIAGDMGVTVIIQQLITMIITSSLCHHDLRHGVKAFTRPWPPMMHFPSSPMPEGSWLGSTLPSDVQRAGAPLYMGNAQGRPRTAQWALWFLRAMSTGSERNAFLLKGLTFRQRVERLLFTALQGLWVAVLTFWWYWPIAIAIVAPIYGGRDLRGTWIGPIIKLIFGGVLGLLTNPFMAMMALGAESEVRRHYPDLELWREGTPGNCTVTEHERNNVLLMPESYVPVIRVEKP
;
A
#
# COMPACT_ATOMS: atom_id res chain seq x y z
N MET A 1 6.96 26.03 10.28
CA MET A 1 7.75 24.87 9.80
C MET A 1 8.40 24.11 10.96
N ALA A 2 9.12 24.78 11.87
CA ALA A 2 9.75 24.13 13.03
C ALA A 2 8.80 23.27 13.88
N HIS A 3 7.58 23.74 14.18
CA HIS A 3 6.62 23.00 15.01
C HIS A 3 6.17 21.65 14.39
N VAL A 4 5.97 21.61 13.07
CA VAL A 4 5.58 20.39 12.34
C VAL A 4 6.73 19.40 12.27
N GLU A 5 7.96 19.89 12.14
CA GLU A 5 9.15 19.05 12.17
C GLU A 5 9.38 18.45 13.56
N LEU A 6 9.12 19.23 14.62
CA LEU A 6 9.23 18.77 16.01
C LEU A 6 8.16 17.72 16.35
N GLU A 7 6.90 17.91 15.97
CA GLU A 7 5.86 16.89 16.11
C GLU A 7 6.20 15.62 15.32
N SER A 8 6.68 15.80 14.08
CA SER A 8 7.08 14.68 13.24
C SER A 8 8.24 13.91 13.86
N ARG A 9 9.22 14.59 14.47
CA ARG A 9 10.30 13.94 15.24
C ARG A 9 9.79 13.25 16.50
N ALA A 10 8.87 13.88 17.25
CA ALA A 10 8.29 13.32 18.47
C ALA A 10 7.54 12.00 18.24
N HIS A 11 6.92 11.84 17.07
CA HIS A 11 6.22 10.61 16.69
C HIS A 11 7.11 9.61 15.92
N GLY A 12 8.40 9.89 15.73
CA GLY A 12 9.31 9.05 14.93
C GLY A 12 9.03 9.09 13.42
N LEU A 13 8.26 10.08 12.98
CA LEU A 13 7.81 10.34 11.62
C LEU A 13 8.68 11.40 10.91
N TYR A 14 10.00 11.40 11.17
CA TYR A 14 10.97 12.19 10.42
C TYR A 14 11.72 11.34 9.37
N VAL A 15 11.88 11.88 8.15
CA VAL A 15 12.64 11.21 7.09
C VAL A 15 14.12 11.55 7.23
N ALA A 16 14.93 10.55 7.64
CA ALA A 16 16.37 10.73 7.70
C ALA A 16 16.96 11.03 6.30
N GLU A 17 18.01 11.86 6.27
CA GLU A 17 18.74 12.18 5.03
C GLU A 17 19.31 10.91 4.38
N LYS A 18 19.78 9.97 5.23
CA LYS A 18 20.14 8.60 4.86
C LYS A 18 19.08 7.64 5.39
N ALA A 19 17.96 7.54 4.69
CA ALA A 19 16.93 6.54 4.99
C ALA A 19 17.04 5.34 4.03
N PRO A 20 16.74 4.11 4.51
CA PRO A 20 16.57 2.98 3.61
C PRO A 20 15.35 3.20 2.70
N LEU A 21 15.33 2.52 1.55
CA LEU A 21 14.24 2.61 0.56
C LEU A 21 12.87 2.33 1.19
N ALA A 22 12.87 1.42 2.17
CA ALA A 22 11.70 0.71 2.65
C ALA A 22 11.22 1.18 4.03
N ALA A 23 11.91 2.09 4.70
CA ALA A 23 11.42 2.70 5.93
C ALA A 23 11.98 4.10 6.05
N PRO A 24 11.22 5.11 5.61
CA PRO A 24 11.68 6.48 5.78
C PRO A 24 11.65 6.93 7.24
N PHE A 25 10.88 6.26 8.10
CA PHE A 25 10.63 6.67 9.47
C PHE A 25 11.24 5.70 10.48
N VAL A 26 11.92 6.27 11.47
CA VAL A 26 12.70 5.57 12.52
C VAL A 26 11.83 4.61 13.34
N GLY A 27 10.50 4.82 13.37
CA GLY A 27 9.53 3.98 14.06
C GLY A 27 8.84 2.89 13.23
N THR A 28 9.29 2.61 12.00
CA THR A 28 8.61 1.62 11.13
C THR A 28 9.37 0.31 11.04
N GLY A 29 8.66 -0.75 10.66
CA GLY A 29 9.26 -2.08 10.50
C GLY A 29 9.26 -2.89 11.78
N ILE A 30 8.30 -2.66 12.67
CA ILE A 30 8.13 -3.47 13.87
C ILE A 30 7.73 -4.88 13.47
N VAL A 31 8.40 -5.87 14.06
CA VAL A 31 8.12 -7.29 13.82
C VAL A 31 7.48 -7.86 15.08
N SER A 32 6.21 -8.26 14.97
CA SER A 32 5.47 -8.86 16.08
C SER A 32 5.84 -10.33 16.23
N ALA A 33 5.98 -10.79 17.47
CA ALA A 33 6.17 -12.21 17.77
C ALA A 33 4.87 -13.02 17.57
N ARG A 34 3.72 -12.35 17.54
CA ARG A 34 2.41 -12.98 17.38
C ARG A 34 2.18 -13.38 15.92
N LYS A 35 1.93 -14.67 15.68
CA LYS A 35 1.51 -15.16 14.35
C LYS A 35 0.13 -14.61 13.98
N SER A 36 -0.06 -14.25 12.71
CA SER A 36 -1.38 -13.91 12.19
C SER A 36 -2.26 -15.15 12.09
N THR A 37 -3.53 -14.98 12.42
CA THR A 37 -4.59 -15.96 12.17
C THR A 37 -5.49 -15.49 11.03
N TRP A 38 -6.27 -16.39 10.42
CA TRP A 38 -7.26 -16.02 9.40
C TRP A 38 -8.31 -15.00 9.91
N ARG A 39 -8.61 -15.01 11.22
CA ARG A 39 -9.53 -14.03 11.82
C ARG A 39 -8.94 -12.62 11.79
N ASP A 40 -7.63 -12.47 11.92
CA ASP A 40 -6.97 -11.17 11.86
C ASP A 40 -7.08 -10.53 10.46
N TRP A 41 -7.19 -11.35 9.41
CA TRP A 41 -7.39 -10.86 8.04
C TRP A 41 -8.78 -10.28 7.80
N LEU A 42 -9.80 -10.83 8.49
CA LEU A 42 -11.18 -10.37 8.40
C LEU A 42 -11.49 -9.28 9.45
N SER A 43 -10.68 -9.18 10.50
CA SER A 43 -10.86 -8.22 11.59
C SER A 43 -10.18 -6.88 11.26
N LEU A 44 -10.93 -5.98 10.64
CA LEU A 44 -10.51 -4.57 10.43
C LEU A 44 -10.59 -3.72 11.72
N GLY A 45 -11.01 -4.30 12.84
CA GLY A 45 -11.36 -3.58 14.06
C GLY A 45 -12.77 -2.97 13.98
N PRO A 46 -13.21 -2.25 15.01
CA PRO A 46 -14.47 -1.52 14.95
C PRO A 46 -14.35 -0.40 13.90
N LEU A 47 -14.96 -0.60 12.74
CA LEU A 47 -15.01 0.40 11.69
C LEU A 47 -16.07 1.45 12.02
N THR A 48 -15.66 2.71 12.00
CA THR A 48 -16.62 3.81 12.08
C THR A 48 -17.49 3.86 10.81
N PRO A 49 -18.74 4.37 10.87
CA PRO A 49 -19.56 4.55 9.67
C PRO A 49 -18.86 5.36 8.58
N TYR A 50 -18.05 6.35 8.97
CA TYR A 50 -17.22 7.15 8.05
C TYR A 50 -16.17 6.30 7.33
N GLN A 51 -15.49 5.37 8.01
CA GLN A 51 -14.52 4.47 7.38
C GLN A 51 -15.21 3.48 6.44
N ILE A 52 -16.38 2.97 6.80
CA ILE A 52 -17.17 2.09 5.92
C ILE A 52 -17.56 2.84 4.64
N PHE A 53 -18.09 4.05 4.79
CA PHE A 53 -18.43 4.91 3.64
C PHE A 53 -17.20 5.20 2.77
N TYR A 54 -16.08 5.58 3.41
CA TYR A 54 -14.84 5.91 2.71
C TYR A 54 -14.27 4.71 1.91
N VAL A 55 -14.26 3.51 2.50
CA VAL A 55 -13.70 2.32 1.85
C VAL A 55 -14.63 1.76 0.77
N PHE A 56 -15.91 1.58 1.07
CA PHE A 56 -16.81 0.83 0.18
C PHE A 56 -17.60 1.74 -0.77
N VAL A 57 -17.98 2.94 -0.35
CA VAL A 57 -18.73 3.86 -1.21
C VAL A 57 -17.77 4.71 -2.04
N MET A 58 -16.85 5.45 -1.41
CA MET A 58 -15.91 6.29 -2.16
C MET A 58 -14.89 5.45 -2.92
N ASN A 59 -14.17 4.56 -2.22
CA ASN A 59 -13.14 3.72 -2.84
C ASN A 59 -13.67 2.44 -3.50
N GLY A 60 -14.95 2.09 -3.34
CA GLY A 60 -15.57 0.99 -4.08
C GLY A 60 -16.41 1.48 -5.25
N LEU A 61 -17.60 2.01 -4.96
CA LEU A 61 -18.53 2.47 -5.99
C LEU A 61 -17.99 3.68 -6.78
N GLY A 62 -17.37 4.66 -6.12
CA GLY A 62 -16.73 5.79 -6.80
C GLY A 62 -15.61 5.33 -7.75
N ALA A 63 -14.76 4.43 -7.28
CA ALA A 63 -13.69 3.84 -8.08
C ALA A 63 -14.20 2.99 -9.24
N MET A 64 -15.30 2.26 -9.06
CA MET A 64 -15.98 1.52 -10.12
C MET A 64 -16.40 2.46 -11.25
N VAL A 65 -17.07 3.58 -10.93
CA VAL A 65 -17.53 4.55 -11.95
C VAL A 65 -16.35 5.17 -12.69
N LEU A 66 -15.31 5.61 -11.97
CA LEU A 66 -14.12 6.20 -12.58
C LEU A 66 -13.36 5.21 -13.46
N SER A 67 -13.19 3.97 -13.00
CA SER A 67 -12.51 2.91 -13.75
C SER A 67 -13.30 2.48 -14.98
N ALA A 68 -14.63 2.42 -14.88
CA ALA A 68 -15.52 2.14 -15.99
C ALA A 68 -15.43 3.23 -17.06
N ALA A 69 -15.50 4.50 -16.66
CA ALA A 69 -15.40 5.65 -17.56
C ALA A 69 -14.04 5.72 -18.27
N ALA A 70 -12.94 5.53 -17.53
CA ALA A 70 -11.59 5.54 -18.11
C ALA A 70 -11.40 4.43 -19.15
N ASN A 71 -11.78 3.19 -18.81
CA ASN A 71 -11.67 2.06 -19.73
C ASN A 71 -12.60 2.18 -20.93
N PHE A 72 -13.81 2.71 -20.75
CA PHE A 72 -14.72 3.00 -21.84
C PHE A 72 -14.16 4.04 -22.80
N GLY A 73 -13.55 5.12 -22.27
CA GLY A 73 -12.91 6.16 -23.08
C GLY A 73 -11.77 5.62 -23.93
N VAL A 74 -10.86 4.84 -23.33
CA VAL A 74 -9.77 4.16 -24.04
C VAL A 74 -10.32 3.20 -25.10
N ALA A 75 -11.33 2.41 -24.75
CA ALA A 75 -11.95 1.47 -25.68
C ALA A 75 -12.67 2.18 -26.83
N CYS A 76 -13.31 3.32 -26.59
CA CYS A 76 -13.86 4.15 -27.67
C CYS A 76 -12.73 4.63 -28.59
N ALA A 77 -11.66 5.19 -28.03
CA ALA A 77 -10.51 5.64 -28.81
C ALA A 77 -9.85 4.51 -29.61
N MET A 78 -9.84 3.28 -29.11
CA MET A 78 -9.22 2.14 -29.82
C MET A 78 -10.15 1.49 -30.84
N TYR A 79 -11.41 1.28 -30.48
CA TYR A 79 -12.34 0.44 -31.26
C TYR A 79 -13.22 1.24 -32.21
N ARG A 80 -13.40 2.54 -31.98
CA ARG A 80 -14.24 3.40 -32.84
C ARG A 80 -13.48 4.07 -33.96
N THR A 81 -12.16 4.21 -33.83
CA THR A 81 -11.33 4.94 -34.80
C THR A 81 -10.44 4.02 -35.63
N THR A 82 -10.60 2.70 -35.50
CA THR A 82 -9.79 1.73 -36.23
C THR A 82 -10.60 1.07 -37.34
N ASP A 83 -9.93 0.85 -38.47
CA ASP A 83 -10.47 0.07 -39.59
C ASP A 83 -10.07 -1.41 -39.51
N ILE A 84 -9.14 -1.75 -38.61
CA ILE A 84 -8.66 -3.11 -38.39
C ILE A 84 -9.77 -3.93 -37.71
N GLU A 85 -9.98 -5.15 -38.19
CA GLU A 85 -10.95 -6.09 -37.62
C GLU A 85 -10.70 -6.34 -36.13
N ILE A 86 -11.78 -6.32 -35.35
CA ILE A 86 -11.72 -6.48 -33.89
C ILE A 86 -12.26 -7.86 -33.55
N THR A 87 -11.40 -8.71 -33.01
CA THR A 87 -11.74 -10.10 -32.71
C THR A 87 -11.52 -10.40 -31.23
N MET A 88 -12.10 -11.49 -30.74
CA MET A 88 -11.91 -11.89 -29.35
C MET A 88 -10.47 -12.36 -29.08
N TRP A 89 -9.93 -13.25 -29.92
CA TRP A 89 -8.73 -14.05 -29.59
C TRP A 89 -7.50 -13.80 -30.46
N ILE A 90 -7.66 -13.30 -31.69
CA ILE A 90 -6.55 -13.28 -32.65
C ILE A 90 -5.60 -12.15 -32.31
N LEU A 91 -4.49 -12.47 -31.64
CA LEU A 91 -3.46 -11.51 -31.23
C LEU A 91 -2.82 -10.74 -32.40
N LYS A 92 -2.86 -11.31 -33.63
CA LYS A 92 -2.38 -10.63 -34.85
C LYS A 92 -3.30 -9.47 -35.28
N LYS A 93 -4.52 -9.41 -34.76
CA LYS A 93 -5.52 -8.36 -34.96
C LYS A 93 -5.74 -7.62 -33.63
N ASN A 94 -6.59 -6.59 -33.62
CA ASN A 94 -7.03 -5.98 -32.36
C ASN A 94 -7.84 -7.02 -31.56
N THR A 95 -7.28 -7.47 -30.44
CA THR A 95 -7.88 -8.49 -29.57
C THR A 95 -8.49 -7.87 -28.33
N ILE A 96 -9.77 -8.14 -28.10
CA ILE A 96 -10.43 -7.74 -26.84
C ILE A 96 -9.81 -8.50 -25.65
N ALA A 97 -9.48 -9.78 -25.83
CA ALA A 97 -8.89 -10.59 -24.75
C ALA A 97 -7.51 -10.05 -24.32
N GLY A 98 -6.66 -9.70 -25.28
CA GLY A 98 -5.35 -9.11 -25.01
C GLY A 98 -5.47 -7.74 -24.32
N ASP A 99 -6.37 -6.89 -24.80
CA ASP A 99 -6.64 -5.58 -24.21
C ASP A 99 -7.17 -5.69 -22.76
N MET A 100 -8.11 -6.60 -22.50
CA MET A 100 -8.57 -6.91 -21.13
C MET A 100 -7.43 -7.40 -20.24
N GLY A 101 -6.49 -8.20 -20.77
CA GLY A 101 -5.33 -8.67 -20.03
C GLY A 101 -4.40 -7.54 -19.62
N VAL A 102 -4.07 -6.66 -20.58
CA VAL A 102 -3.24 -5.46 -20.33
C VAL A 102 -3.93 -4.51 -19.37
N THR A 103 -5.26 -4.40 -19.44
CA THR A 103 -6.07 -3.57 -18.54
C THR A 103 -5.85 -3.95 -17.08
N VAL A 104 -5.84 -5.24 -16.75
CA VAL A 104 -5.60 -5.68 -15.37
C VAL A 104 -4.25 -5.16 -14.87
N ILE A 105 -3.21 -5.20 -15.70
CA ILE A 105 -1.87 -4.77 -15.31
C ILE A 105 -1.83 -3.25 -15.15
N ILE A 106 -2.18 -2.50 -16.20
CA ILE A 106 -2.05 -1.03 -16.22
C ILE A 106 -2.99 -0.39 -15.20
N GLN A 107 -4.23 -0.86 -15.10
CA GLN A 107 -5.21 -0.29 -14.17
C GLN A 107 -4.74 -0.46 -12.73
N GLN A 108 -4.23 -1.63 -12.34
CA GLN A 108 -3.80 -1.87 -10.96
C GLN A 108 -2.53 -1.08 -10.59
N LEU A 109 -1.60 -0.91 -11.53
CA LEU A 109 -0.44 -0.02 -11.37
C LEU A 109 -0.88 1.40 -11.05
N ILE A 110 -1.71 1.99 -11.92
CA ILE A 110 -2.15 3.39 -11.80
C ILE A 110 -3.06 3.57 -10.57
N THR A 111 -3.99 2.64 -10.36
CA THR A 111 -4.94 2.70 -9.24
C THR A 111 -4.20 2.63 -7.91
N MET A 112 -3.20 1.75 -7.76
CA MET A 112 -2.41 1.69 -6.54
C MET A 112 -1.68 3.00 -6.24
N ILE A 113 -1.11 3.63 -7.28
CA ILE A 113 -0.43 4.93 -7.17
C ILE A 113 -1.40 6.02 -6.72
N ILE A 114 -2.55 6.14 -7.39
CA ILE A 114 -3.55 7.18 -7.11
C ILE A 114 -4.16 6.96 -5.72
N THR A 115 -4.70 5.78 -5.47
CA THR A 115 -5.46 5.47 -4.26
C THR A 115 -4.60 5.52 -3.01
N SER A 116 -3.38 4.98 -3.07
CA SER A 116 -2.47 5.10 -1.92
C SER A 116 -2.12 6.56 -1.66
N SER A 117 -1.87 7.36 -2.70
CA SER A 117 -1.53 8.79 -2.54
C SER A 117 -2.67 9.59 -1.94
N LEU A 118 -3.90 9.37 -2.42
CA LEU A 118 -5.09 10.05 -1.90
C LEU A 118 -5.40 9.61 -0.48
N CYS A 119 -5.38 8.30 -0.18
CA CYS A 119 -5.62 7.82 1.17
C CYS A 119 -4.58 8.34 2.17
N HIS A 120 -3.29 8.35 1.81
CA HIS A 120 -2.26 8.95 2.64
C HIS A 120 -2.35 10.47 2.71
N HIS A 121 -3.00 11.14 1.75
CA HIS A 121 -3.29 12.56 1.88
C HIS A 121 -4.42 12.78 2.89
N ASP A 122 -5.51 12.04 2.74
CA ASP A 122 -6.72 12.15 3.56
C ASP A 122 -6.46 11.75 5.03
N LEU A 123 -5.62 10.73 5.26
CA LEU A 123 -5.14 10.34 6.59
C LEU A 123 -4.39 11.47 7.32
N ARG A 124 -3.81 12.43 6.58
CA ARG A 124 -3.17 13.61 7.18
C ARG A 124 -4.12 14.77 7.39
N HIS A 125 -5.31 14.74 6.80
CA HIS A 125 -6.29 15.82 6.81
C HIS A 125 -7.60 15.45 7.51
N GLY A 126 -7.63 14.35 8.26
CA GLY A 126 -8.71 14.04 9.22
C GLY A 126 -9.33 12.66 9.10
N VAL A 127 -9.00 11.87 8.08
CA VAL A 127 -9.42 10.46 8.04
C VAL A 127 -8.61 9.68 9.06
N LYS A 128 -9.27 8.87 9.88
CA LYS A 128 -8.61 8.02 10.87
C LYS A 128 -8.13 6.71 10.25
N ALA A 129 -6.90 6.33 10.58
CA ALA A 129 -6.38 4.99 10.29
C ALA A 129 -7.21 3.89 10.99
N PHE A 130 -7.03 2.65 10.54
CA PHE A 130 -7.57 1.49 11.26
C PHE A 130 -6.93 1.36 12.65
N THR A 131 -7.65 0.71 13.57
CA THR A 131 -7.15 0.51 14.95
C THR A 131 -5.98 -0.47 15.03
N ARG A 132 -5.72 -1.22 13.95
CA ARG A 132 -4.65 -2.21 13.85
C ARG A 132 -4.08 -2.23 12.44
N PRO A 133 -2.79 -2.59 12.28
CA PRO A 133 -2.20 -2.70 10.96
C PRO A 133 -2.87 -3.78 10.12
N TRP A 134 -3.13 -3.49 8.85
CA TRP A 134 -3.77 -4.39 7.91
C TRP A 134 -3.14 -4.25 6.51
N PRO A 135 -2.87 -5.37 5.81
CA PRO A 135 -3.02 -6.75 6.25
C PRO A 135 -2.11 -7.14 7.43
N PRO A 136 -2.46 -8.16 8.23
CA PRO A 136 -1.78 -8.53 9.48
C PRO A 136 -0.41 -9.23 9.27
N MET A 137 0.50 -8.60 8.53
CA MET A 137 1.79 -9.18 8.13
C MET A 137 2.95 -8.79 9.04
N MET A 138 2.70 -8.19 10.21
CA MET A 138 3.76 -7.74 11.11
C MET A 138 4.66 -8.88 11.63
N HIS A 139 4.22 -10.12 11.54
CA HIS A 139 5.00 -11.30 11.93
C HIS A 139 6.04 -11.72 10.88
N PHE A 140 6.01 -11.12 9.69
CA PHE A 140 7.04 -11.28 8.66
C PHE A 140 8.15 -10.24 8.85
N PRO A 141 9.37 -10.52 8.38
CA PRO A 141 10.50 -9.63 8.60
C PRO A 141 10.31 -8.29 7.87
N SER A 142 10.74 -7.20 8.51
CA SER A 142 10.72 -5.83 7.97
C SER A 142 11.93 -5.51 7.08
N SER A 143 12.98 -6.31 7.17
CA SER A 143 14.17 -6.29 6.33
C SER A 143 14.38 -7.65 5.65
N PRO A 144 14.96 -7.73 4.43
CA PRO A 144 15.27 -9.01 3.80
C PRO A 144 16.36 -9.81 4.53
N MET A 145 17.17 -9.15 5.36
CA MET A 145 18.28 -9.74 6.09
C MET A 145 18.35 -9.21 7.53
N PRO A 146 18.81 -10.02 8.50
CA PRO A 146 18.94 -9.61 9.89
C PRO A 146 20.03 -8.56 10.11
N GLU A 147 21.02 -8.49 9.24
CA GLU A 147 22.09 -7.47 9.28
C GLU A 147 21.63 -6.11 8.76
N GLY A 148 20.35 -5.95 8.38
CA GLY A 148 19.83 -4.75 7.74
C GLY A 148 20.03 -4.77 6.22
N SER A 149 19.33 -3.87 5.54
CA SER A 149 19.40 -3.74 4.08
C SER A 149 18.91 -2.38 3.62
N TRP A 150 19.46 -1.88 2.53
CA TRP A 150 18.91 -0.70 1.86
C TRP A 150 17.45 -0.91 1.40
N LEU A 151 17.06 -2.15 1.10
CA LEU A 151 15.68 -2.54 0.79
C LEU A 151 14.82 -2.82 2.04
N GLY A 152 15.41 -2.77 3.23
CA GLY A 152 14.74 -3.09 4.49
C GLY A 152 14.25 -1.86 5.25
N SER A 153 13.90 -2.08 6.51
CA SER A 153 13.52 -0.99 7.42
C SER A 153 14.71 -0.29 8.08
N THR A 154 15.89 -0.89 8.04
CA THR A 154 17.06 -0.44 8.79
C THR A 154 18.32 -0.67 7.96
N LEU A 155 19.21 0.32 7.90
CA LEU A 155 20.46 0.21 7.15
C LEU A 155 21.46 -0.70 7.88
N PRO A 156 22.37 -1.37 7.15
CA PRO A 156 23.37 -2.24 7.79
C PRO A 156 24.27 -1.53 8.81
N SER A 157 24.60 -0.26 8.56
CA SER A 157 25.37 0.55 9.50
C SER A 157 24.68 0.75 10.85
N ASP A 158 23.36 0.86 10.83
CA ASP A 158 22.57 1.12 12.03
C ASP A 158 22.42 -0.15 12.86
N VAL A 159 22.27 -1.30 12.20
CA VAL A 159 22.28 -2.63 12.85
C VAL A 159 23.65 -2.92 13.47
N GLN A 160 24.75 -2.63 12.75
CA GLN A 160 26.11 -2.76 13.29
C GLN A 160 26.33 -1.86 14.51
N ARG A 161 25.83 -0.63 14.48
CA ARG A 161 25.91 0.30 15.62
C ARG A 161 25.10 -0.19 16.83
N ALA A 162 23.94 -0.80 16.60
CA ALA A 162 23.11 -1.37 17.65
C ALA A 162 23.72 -2.64 18.28
N GLY A 163 24.64 -3.30 17.58
CA GLY A 163 25.37 -4.47 18.10
C GLY A 163 24.53 -5.76 18.18
N ALA A 164 23.31 -5.76 17.65
CA ALA A 164 22.42 -6.92 17.64
C ALA A 164 21.71 -7.06 16.28
N PRO A 165 21.56 -8.30 15.76
CA PRO A 165 20.80 -8.53 14.52
C PRO A 165 19.32 -8.21 14.70
N LEU A 166 18.67 -7.79 13.62
CA LEU A 166 17.23 -7.54 13.61
C LEU A 166 16.44 -8.82 13.88
N TYR A 167 15.35 -8.69 14.64
CA TYR A 167 14.41 -9.78 14.85
C TYR A 167 13.62 -10.07 13.56
N MET A 168 13.65 -11.32 13.09
CA MET A 168 13.09 -11.70 11.79
C MET A 168 11.70 -12.36 11.88
N GLY A 169 11.08 -12.39 13.07
CA GLY A 169 9.74 -12.97 13.25
C GLY A 169 9.67 -14.42 12.78
N ASN A 170 8.70 -14.74 11.93
CA ASN A 170 8.55 -16.08 11.33
C ASN A 170 9.72 -16.52 10.45
N ALA A 171 10.58 -15.59 10.04
CA ALA A 171 11.78 -15.87 9.25
C ALA A 171 13.03 -16.17 10.12
N GLN A 172 12.92 -16.10 11.45
CA GLN A 172 14.03 -16.40 12.37
C GLN A 172 14.53 -17.84 12.16
N GLY A 173 15.84 -18.00 11.97
CA GLY A 173 16.48 -19.31 11.76
C GLY A 173 16.17 -19.98 10.41
N ARG A 174 15.45 -19.32 9.50
CA ARG A 174 15.14 -19.85 8.15
C ARG A 174 16.26 -19.53 7.15
N PRO A 175 16.39 -20.29 6.05
CA PRO A 175 17.34 -19.97 4.98
C PRO A 175 17.04 -18.61 4.35
N ARG A 176 18.08 -17.95 3.82
CA ARG A 176 18.00 -16.59 3.25
C ARG A 176 16.89 -16.42 2.20
N THR A 177 16.67 -17.44 1.36
CA THR A 177 15.60 -17.42 0.35
C THR A 177 14.20 -17.28 0.97
N ALA A 178 13.94 -17.98 2.08
CA ALA A 178 12.69 -17.88 2.80
C ALA A 178 12.53 -16.52 3.51
N GLN A 179 13.63 -15.96 4.06
CA GLN A 179 13.61 -14.62 4.66
C GLN A 179 13.24 -13.57 3.61
N TRP A 180 13.87 -13.63 2.44
CA TRP A 180 13.57 -12.76 1.30
C TRP A 180 12.13 -12.90 0.81
N ALA A 181 11.62 -14.13 0.68
CA ALA A 181 10.26 -14.36 0.23
C ALA A 181 9.23 -13.80 1.23
N LEU A 182 9.44 -14.01 2.53
CA LEU A 182 8.54 -13.49 3.57
C LEU A 182 8.62 -11.96 3.69
N TRP A 183 9.82 -11.39 3.59
CA TRP A 183 10.00 -9.94 3.51
C TRP A 183 9.29 -9.36 2.30
N PHE A 184 9.48 -9.96 1.12
CA PHE A 184 8.84 -9.52 -0.13
C PHE A 184 7.32 -9.57 0.00
N LEU A 185 6.77 -10.65 0.56
CA LEU A 185 5.33 -10.79 0.76
C LEU A 185 4.78 -9.70 1.68
N ARG A 186 5.47 -9.37 2.79
CA ARG A 186 5.11 -8.23 3.65
C ARG A 186 5.22 -6.92 2.88
N ALA A 187 6.36 -6.69 2.24
CA ALA A 187 6.68 -5.45 1.56
C ALA A 187 5.71 -5.14 0.41
N MET A 188 5.20 -6.16 -0.29
CA MET A 188 4.24 -5.98 -1.39
C MET A 188 2.78 -5.98 -0.95
N SER A 189 2.45 -6.60 0.19
CA SER A 189 1.07 -6.78 0.64
C SER A 189 0.66 -5.82 1.76
N THR A 190 1.58 -5.02 2.32
CA THR A 190 1.25 -4.01 3.34
C THR A 190 1.39 -2.60 2.79
N GLY A 191 0.41 -1.76 3.11
CA GLY A 191 0.58 -0.33 2.92
C GLY A 191 1.68 0.18 3.85
N SER A 192 2.50 1.08 3.34
CA SER A 192 3.56 1.73 4.10
C SER A 192 3.63 3.18 3.65
N GLU A 193 4.26 4.06 4.43
CA GLU A 193 4.51 5.41 3.93
C GLU A 193 5.44 5.46 2.72
N ARG A 194 6.03 4.31 2.34
CA ARG A 194 6.61 4.11 1.00
C ARG A 194 5.66 4.56 -0.09
N ASN A 195 4.35 4.39 0.11
CA ASN A 195 3.33 4.76 -0.85
C ASN A 195 3.07 6.27 -0.90
N ALA A 196 3.51 7.04 0.09
CA ALA A 196 3.30 8.48 0.17
C ALA A 196 4.42 9.25 -0.55
N PHE A 197 4.48 9.18 -1.89
CA PHE A 197 5.50 9.89 -2.67
C PHE A 197 5.24 11.41 -2.83
N LEU A 198 4.01 11.86 -2.56
CA LEU A 198 3.62 13.29 -2.60
C LEU A 198 3.94 14.05 -1.30
N LEU A 199 4.59 13.41 -0.33
CA LEU A 199 4.98 14.06 0.91
C LEU A 199 5.86 15.30 0.69
N LYS A 200 5.64 16.34 1.50
CA LYS A 200 6.52 17.51 1.56
C LYS A 200 7.84 17.10 2.22
N GLY A 201 8.96 17.69 1.79
CA GLY A 201 10.30 17.40 2.33
C GLY A 201 11.02 16.19 1.73
N LEU A 202 10.40 15.47 0.77
CA LEU A 202 11.09 14.39 0.06
C LEU A 202 12.01 14.91 -1.05
N THR A 203 13.21 14.35 -1.11
CA THR A 203 14.14 14.52 -2.24
C THR A 203 13.55 13.89 -3.52
N PHE A 204 13.96 14.36 -4.70
CA PHE A 204 13.48 13.80 -5.97
C PHE A 204 13.76 12.30 -6.09
N ARG A 205 14.95 11.87 -5.67
CA ARG A 205 15.33 10.45 -5.62
C ARG A 205 14.32 9.63 -4.81
N GLN A 206 14.01 10.06 -3.59
CA GLN A 206 13.05 9.38 -2.72
C GLN A 206 11.63 9.35 -3.32
N ARG A 207 11.22 10.40 -4.05
CA ARG A 207 9.92 10.43 -4.74
C ARG A 207 9.84 9.36 -5.83
N VAL A 208 10.87 9.26 -6.67
CA VAL A 208 10.94 8.26 -7.75
C VAL A 208 10.99 6.85 -7.17
N GLU A 209 11.82 6.63 -6.17
CA GLU A 209 11.93 5.36 -5.44
C GLU A 209 10.58 4.89 -4.88
N ARG A 210 9.85 5.80 -4.21
CA ARG A 210 8.51 5.53 -3.67
C ARG A 210 7.47 5.28 -4.75
N LEU A 211 7.50 6.06 -5.83
CA LEU A 211 6.60 5.88 -6.97
C LEU A 211 6.80 4.50 -7.61
N LEU A 212 8.05 4.12 -7.88
CA LEU A 212 8.38 2.81 -8.44
C LEU A 212 7.98 1.67 -7.51
N PHE A 213 8.17 1.82 -6.20
CA PHE A 213 7.77 0.82 -5.23
C PHE A 213 6.25 0.67 -5.15
N THR A 214 5.51 1.80 -5.19
CA THR A 214 4.04 1.80 -5.21
C THR A 214 3.52 1.17 -6.50
N ALA A 215 4.16 1.45 -7.64
CA ALA A 215 3.86 0.79 -8.90
C ALA A 215 4.11 -0.72 -8.79
N LEU A 216 5.23 -1.15 -8.21
CA LEU A 216 5.53 -2.57 -8.03
C LEU A 216 4.51 -3.28 -7.12
N GLN A 217 3.98 -2.61 -6.09
CA GLN A 217 2.85 -3.11 -5.32
C GLN A 217 1.56 -3.23 -6.15
N GLY A 218 1.29 -2.25 -7.03
CA GLY A 218 0.20 -2.36 -8.00
C GLY A 218 0.36 -3.55 -8.94
N LEU A 219 1.59 -3.82 -9.39
CA LEU A 219 1.92 -5.00 -10.20
C LEU A 219 1.70 -6.30 -9.42
N TRP A 220 2.08 -6.32 -8.14
CA TRP A 220 1.81 -7.47 -7.26
C TRP A 220 0.31 -7.76 -7.14
N VAL A 221 -0.51 -6.72 -6.92
CA VAL A 221 -1.97 -6.86 -6.91
C VAL A 221 -2.49 -7.30 -8.28
N ALA A 222 -1.90 -6.82 -9.38
CA ALA A 222 -2.21 -7.29 -10.73
C ALA A 222 -1.94 -8.79 -10.88
N VAL A 223 -0.78 -9.31 -10.44
CA VAL A 223 -0.46 -10.73 -10.49
C VAL A 223 -1.49 -11.57 -9.72
N LEU A 224 -1.84 -11.14 -8.50
CA LEU A 224 -2.83 -11.84 -7.66
C LEU A 224 -4.24 -11.83 -8.27
N THR A 225 -4.61 -10.76 -8.96
CA THR A 225 -5.96 -10.61 -9.54
C THR A 225 -6.08 -11.19 -10.94
N PHE A 226 -5.03 -11.09 -11.76
CA PHE A 226 -5.02 -11.55 -13.14
C PHE A 226 -5.40 -13.02 -13.28
N TRP A 227 -4.90 -13.88 -12.39
CA TRP A 227 -5.02 -15.33 -12.53
C TRP A 227 -6.45 -15.87 -12.43
N TRP A 228 -7.36 -15.13 -11.79
CA TRP A 228 -8.77 -15.53 -11.68
C TRP A 228 -9.68 -14.54 -12.41
N TYR A 229 -9.42 -13.24 -12.31
CA TYR A 229 -10.31 -12.22 -12.85
C TYR A 229 -10.36 -12.24 -14.38
N TRP A 230 -9.19 -12.30 -15.03
CA TRP A 230 -9.12 -12.31 -16.49
C TRP A 230 -9.72 -13.60 -17.09
N PRO A 231 -9.35 -14.83 -16.65
CA PRO A 231 -9.95 -16.05 -17.18
C PRO A 231 -11.46 -16.12 -16.99
N ILE A 232 -12.00 -15.68 -15.85
CA ILE A 232 -13.45 -15.65 -15.61
C ILE A 232 -14.14 -14.70 -16.60
N ALA A 233 -13.60 -13.49 -16.78
CA ALA A 233 -14.17 -12.54 -17.72
C ALA A 233 -14.15 -13.07 -19.16
N ILE A 234 -13.05 -13.72 -19.56
CA ILE A 234 -12.92 -14.35 -20.87
C ILE A 234 -13.89 -15.53 -21.02
N ALA A 235 -14.06 -16.37 -20.01
CA ALA A 235 -15.01 -17.48 -20.02
C ALA A 235 -16.46 -17.01 -20.19
N ILE A 236 -16.79 -15.80 -19.73
CA ILE A 236 -18.11 -15.18 -19.92
C ILE A 236 -18.24 -14.58 -21.32
N VAL A 237 -17.26 -13.78 -21.75
CA VAL A 237 -17.35 -12.98 -22.99
C VAL A 237 -17.11 -13.82 -24.25
N ALA A 238 -16.17 -14.77 -24.20
CA ALA A 238 -15.73 -15.50 -25.38
C ALA A 238 -16.83 -16.37 -26.03
N PRO A 239 -17.69 -17.09 -25.29
CA PRO A 239 -18.78 -17.86 -25.89
C PRO A 239 -19.82 -16.97 -26.61
N ILE A 240 -19.99 -15.73 -26.16
CA ILE A 240 -20.99 -14.80 -26.69
C ILE A 240 -20.51 -14.16 -28.00
N TYR A 241 -19.21 -13.85 -28.10
CA TYR A 241 -18.66 -13.01 -29.17
C TYR A 241 -17.46 -13.61 -29.93
N GLY A 242 -17.00 -14.82 -29.60
CA GLY A 242 -15.71 -15.38 -30.03
C GLY A 242 -15.46 -15.51 -31.54
N GLY A 243 -16.53 -15.59 -32.35
CA GLY A 243 -16.44 -15.72 -33.81
C GLY A 243 -16.92 -14.50 -34.59
N ARG A 244 -17.16 -13.35 -33.93
CA ARG A 244 -17.73 -12.16 -34.58
C ARG A 244 -16.67 -11.08 -34.77
N ASP A 245 -16.74 -10.36 -35.90
CA ASP A 245 -16.10 -9.05 -36.03
C ASP A 245 -16.92 -8.04 -35.24
N LEU A 246 -16.29 -7.36 -34.29
CA LEU A 246 -16.94 -6.40 -33.39
C LEU A 246 -16.71 -4.95 -33.82
N ARG A 247 -16.03 -4.72 -34.94
CA ARG A 247 -15.78 -3.39 -35.50
C ARG A 247 -17.06 -2.62 -35.77
N GLY A 248 -17.02 -1.32 -35.51
CA GLY A 248 -18.17 -0.42 -35.66
C GLY A 248 -19.27 -0.58 -34.61
N THR A 249 -19.22 -1.61 -33.76
CA THR A 249 -20.20 -1.85 -32.70
C THR A 249 -19.80 -1.17 -31.38
N TRP A 250 -20.75 -1.10 -30.45
CA TRP A 250 -20.50 -0.65 -29.07
C TRP A 250 -20.08 -1.78 -28.12
N ILE A 251 -19.98 -3.02 -28.61
CA ILE A 251 -19.75 -4.20 -27.78
C ILE A 251 -18.39 -4.12 -27.09
N GLY A 252 -17.32 -3.83 -27.83
CA GLY A 252 -15.97 -3.69 -27.27
C GLY A 252 -15.89 -2.61 -26.17
N PRO A 253 -16.36 -1.37 -26.43
CA PRO A 253 -16.46 -0.33 -25.41
C PRO A 253 -17.27 -0.75 -24.18
N ILE A 254 -18.45 -1.36 -24.35
CA ILE A 254 -19.29 -1.80 -23.21
C ILE A 254 -18.61 -2.90 -22.40
N ILE A 255 -17.97 -3.88 -23.05
CA ILE A 255 -17.18 -4.93 -22.36
C ILE A 255 -16.11 -4.26 -21.48
N LYS A 256 -15.37 -3.30 -22.03
CA LYS A 256 -14.31 -2.59 -21.30
C LYS A 256 -14.84 -1.71 -20.18
N LEU A 257 -16.00 -1.08 -20.36
CA LEU A 257 -16.68 -0.31 -19.32
C LEU A 257 -16.98 -1.21 -18.11
N ILE A 258 -17.64 -2.34 -18.35
CA ILE A 258 -18.04 -3.28 -17.30
C ILE A 258 -16.80 -3.93 -16.66
N PHE A 259 -15.86 -4.40 -17.47
CA PHE A 259 -14.63 -5.03 -17.00
C PHE A 259 -13.79 -4.08 -16.14
N GLY A 260 -13.50 -2.87 -16.63
CA GLY A 260 -12.76 -1.87 -15.87
C GLY A 260 -13.46 -1.46 -14.59
N GLY A 261 -14.79 -1.29 -14.65
CA GLY A 261 -15.62 -0.95 -13.51
C GLY A 261 -15.60 -2.01 -12.41
N VAL A 262 -15.90 -3.27 -12.76
CA VAL A 262 -15.91 -4.38 -11.80
C VAL A 262 -14.52 -4.60 -11.21
N LEU A 263 -13.45 -4.49 -12.02
CA LEU A 263 -12.09 -4.56 -11.49
C LEU A 263 -11.85 -3.49 -10.43
N GLY A 264 -12.20 -2.22 -10.73
CA GLY A 264 -12.07 -1.10 -9.80
C GLY A 264 -12.90 -1.28 -8.52
N LEU A 265 -14.13 -1.80 -8.65
CA LEU A 265 -15.00 -2.11 -7.51
C LEU A 265 -14.36 -3.11 -6.54
N LEU A 266 -13.71 -4.14 -7.09
CA LEU A 266 -13.15 -5.23 -6.30
C LEU A 266 -11.81 -4.87 -5.67
N THR A 267 -10.95 -4.14 -6.38
CA THR A 267 -9.54 -3.99 -5.99
C THR A 267 -9.26 -2.69 -5.28
N ASN A 268 -9.99 -1.62 -5.61
CA ASN A 268 -9.70 -0.33 -5.03
C ASN A 268 -10.04 -0.23 -3.52
N PRO A 269 -11.13 -0.83 -3.00
CA PRO A 269 -11.34 -0.92 -1.56
C PRO A 269 -10.20 -1.65 -0.85
N PHE A 270 -9.66 -2.70 -1.46
CA PHE A 270 -8.52 -3.44 -0.91
C PHE A 270 -7.27 -2.55 -0.82
N MET A 271 -6.96 -1.78 -1.87
CA MET A 271 -5.85 -0.81 -1.85
C MET A 271 -6.06 0.29 -0.80
N ALA A 272 -7.28 0.81 -0.66
CA ALA A 272 -7.61 1.78 0.37
C ALA A 272 -7.44 1.20 1.79
N MET A 273 -7.87 -0.05 2.00
CA MET A 273 -7.65 -0.75 3.27
C MET A 273 -6.16 -0.96 3.58
N MET A 274 -5.32 -1.26 2.57
CA MET A 274 -3.86 -1.32 2.75
C MET A 274 -3.30 0.02 3.24
N ALA A 275 -3.76 1.15 2.68
CA ALA A 275 -3.32 2.48 3.09
C ALA A 275 -3.82 2.87 4.49
N LEU A 276 -5.09 2.63 4.81
CA LEU A 276 -5.68 2.89 6.12
C LEU A 276 -5.10 2.00 7.23
N GLY A 277 -4.70 0.78 6.87
CA GLY A 277 -4.05 -0.19 7.74
C GLY A 277 -2.52 -0.11 7.70
N ALA A 278 -1.93 0.90 7.04
CA ALA A 278 -0.49 1.04 6.98
C ALA A 278 0.10 1.18 8.40
N GLU A 279 1.14 0.41 8.70
CA GLU A 279 1.73 0.29 10.05
C GLU A 279 1.96 1.65 10.70
N SER A 280 2.56 2.56 9.96
CA SER A 280 2.87 3.90 10.44
C SER A 280 1.67 4.81 10.63
N GLU A 281 0.65 4.70 9.79
CA GLU A 281 -0.57 5.49 9.94
C GLU A 281 -1.34 5.02 11.18
N VAL A 282 -1.35 3.72 11.44
CA VAL A 282 -1.89 3.15 12.69
C VAL A 282 -1.06 3.61 13.89
N ARG A 283 0.27 3.57 13.82
CA ARG A 283 1.15 4.04 14.88
C ARG A 283 0.95 5.51 15.20
N ARG A 284 0.77 6.34 14.17
CA ARG A 284 0.51 7.77 14.31
C ARG A 284 -0.80 8.05 15.04
N HIS A 285 -1.87 7.32 14.72
CA HIS A 285 -3.18 7.54 15.32
C HIS A 285 -3.35 6.85 16.68
N TYR A 286 -2.62 5.75 16.91
CA TYR A 286 -2.72 4.92 18.11
C TYR A 286 -1.31 4.56 18.63
N PRO A 287 -0.53 5.55 19.12
CA PRO A 287 0.85 5.33 19.55
C PRO A 287 0.97 4.45 20.81
N ASP A 288 -0.09 4.37 21.60
CA ASP A 288 -0.09 3.67 22.90
C ASP A 288 -0.41 2.18 22.80
N LEU A 289 -0.68 1.64 21.61
CA LEU A 289 -0.97 0.22 21.44
C LEU A 289 0.21 -0.65 21.92
N GLU A 290 -0.10 -1.68 22.70
CA GLU A 290 0.89 -2.64 23.23
C GLU A 290 1.74 -3.28 22.14
N LEU A 291 1.18 -3.44 20.94
CA LEU A 291 1.86 -4.02 19.79
C LEU A 291 3.14 -3.27 19.41
N TRP A 292 3.20 -1.96 19.67
CA TRP A 292 4.39 -1.14 19.39
C TRP A 292 5.52 -1.38 20.40
N ARG A 293 5.23 -2.08 21.49
CA ARG A 293 6.19 -2.45 22.54
C ARG A 293 6.81 -3.84 22.32
N GLU A 294 6.22 -4.67 21.45
CA GLU A 294 6.64 -6.07 21.22
C GLU A 294 7.96 -6.20 20.44
N GLY A 295 8.34 -5.20 19.64
CA GLY A 295 9.43 -5.29 18.65
C GLY A 295 10.85 -5.01 19.15
N THR A 296 11.09 -4.99 20.47
CA THR A 296 12.42 -4.64 21.03
C THR A 296 13.04 -5.78 21.84
N PRO A 297 13.52 -6.86 21.22
CA PRO A 297 14.54 -7.69 21.85
C PRO A 297 15.84 -6.89 21.83
N GLY A 298 16.09 -6.12 22.90
CA GLY A 298 17.29 -5.30 23.05
C GLY A 298 17.09 -3.78 23.03
N ASN A 299 15.99 -3.26 23.58
CA ASN A 299 16.11 -1.94 24.20
C ASN A 299 17.12 -2.11 25.36
N CYS A 300 18.42 -1.82 25.25
CA CYS A 300 18.91 -0.46 25.04
C CYS A 300 17.74 0.48 25.26
N THR A 301 17.57 0.89 26.51
CA THR A 301 17.45 2.32 26.77
C THR A 301 17.69 3.06 25.45
N VAL A 302 16.64 3.63 24.85
CA VAL A 302 16.78 4.96 24.26
C VAL A 302 17.67 5.62 25.30
N THR A 303 18.98 5.74 25.01
CA THR A 303 19.94 6.05 26.06
C THR A 303 19.32 7.25 26.75
N GLU A 304 19.39 7.31 28.07
CA GLU A 304 18.81 8.45 28.77
C GLU A 304 19.20 9.77 28.08
N HIS A 305 20.33 9.78 27.35
CA HIS A 305 20.72 10.74 26.32
C HIS A 305 19.79 11.02 25.11
N GLU A 306 19.20 10.05 24.41
CA GLU A 306 18.19 10.32 23.36
C GLU A 306 16.84 10.69 23.94
N ARG A 307 16.48 10.12 25.10
CA ARG A 307 15.27 10.53 25.83
C ARG A 307 15.45 11.95 26.36
N ASN A 308 16.64 12.29 26.83
CA ASN A 308 17.06 13.63 27.24
C ASN A 308 17.27 14.57 26.06
N ASN A 309 17.67 14.13 24.86
CA ASN A 309 17.69 15.02 23.69
C ASN A 309 16.30 15.34 23.16
N VAL A 310 15.29 14.50 23.47
CA VAL A 310 13.87 14.81 23.26
C VAL A 310 13.27 15.59 24.45
N LEU A 311 13.78 15.38 25.68
CA LEU A 311 13.37 16.06 26.92
C LEU A 311 14.15 17.35 27.25
N LEU A 312 15.21 17.68 26.50
CA LEU A 312 15.90 18.99 26.49
C LEU A 312 15.17 19.98 25.57
N MET A 313 13.87 19.77 25.38
CA MET A 313 12.95 20.85 25.08
C MET A 313 12.80 21.66 26.38
N PRO A 314 13.04 22.98 26.38
CA PRO A 314 12.76 23.79 27.55
C PRO A 314 11.30 23.57 27.99
N GLU A 315 11.07 23.39 29.30
CA GLU A 315 9.78 23.11 29.95
C GLU A 315 8.62 24.03 29.48
N SER A 316 8.93 25.16 28.87
CA SER A 316 8.00 26.07 28.20
C SER A 316 7.26 25.50 26.97
N TYR A 317 7.59 24.29 26.48
CA TYR A 317 7.02 23.73 25.25
C TYR A 317 6.37 22.34 25.39
N VAL A 318 5.94 21.95 26.60
CA VAL A 318 4.97 20.85 26.73
C VAL A 318 3.59 21.43 26.39
N PRO A 319 2.92 21.05 25.29
CA PRO A 319 1.56 21.48 25.05
C PRO A 319 0.69 20.89 26.16
N VAL A 320 0.20 21.76 27.04
CA VAL A 320 -0.87 21.44 27.97
C VAL A 320 -2.07 21.07 27.10
N ILE A 321 -2.31 19.77 26.92
CA ILE A 321 -3.56 19.27 26.35
C ILE A 321 -4.65 19.65 27.36
N ARG A 322 -5.24 20.83 27.15
CA ARG A 322 -6.45 21.25 27.85
C ARG A 322 -7.56 20.34 27.33
N VAL A 323 -7.85 19.28 28.09
CA VAL A 323 -9.07 18.51 27.92
C VAL A 323 -10.21 19.42 28.34
N GLU A 324 -10.76 20.19 27.41
CA GLU A 324 -12.08 20.76 27.60
C GLU A 324 -13.06 19.59 27.61
N LYS A 325 -13.55 19.28 28.81
CA LYS A 325 -14.72 18.41 28.97
C LYS A 325 -15.94 19.09 28.33
N PRO A 326 -16.86 18.30 27.77
CA PRO A 326 -18.03 18.80 27.03
C PRO A 326 -18.93 19.72 27.86
#